data_AF-A0A3E2N5G4-F1
#
_entry.id   AF-A0A3E2N5G4-F1
#
_cell.length_a   1.000
_cell.length_b   1.000
_cell.length_c   1.000
_cell.angle_alpha   90.00
_cell.angle_beta   90.00
_cell.angle_gamma   90.00
#
_symmetry.space_group_name_H-M   'P 1'
#
loop_
_entity.id
_entity.type
_entity.pdbx_description
1 polymer ?
#
loop_
_entity_poly.entity_id
_entity_poly.type
_entity_poly.pdbx_seq_one_letter_code
_entity_poly.pdbx_strand_id
1 'polypeptide(L)'
;MPILKDTTLESNKYLKINFDGGDLSSDAGLLLIKEFACKLGFVKLLKSEFKTNDTASFRYHKDDENLWQVIYQILGAYFEDDCADELTKDPILTAILVKKALASQPTLSRFFNRMDEDSLNQFYTLMRRFRKVVYSIKKPEIILLDLDSTLLNTYGHQEGEGFNFHYQNHGYHPLVCYDGITGDLLKIELRDGTDYSSTGVMDFLQPLLDEFGDDYPDIPLLLRGDSGFTKPELYHQCETNGVSYAIRLKENGILRNLASDIEEQLTEQTKKDMVSYAVCYGEFMYQAGSWDYPLRVVCKIEKPTEQIVHMYTFIVTNMDSEPEQVIRFYCKRGTMENFIKESKNGFDFAAVSSSSKIVNANRLQIHALAYNIFNWFKRLALSAKMRRQQIDTIRLKLLKIAAKVVRSARYITFKLCSSCPYKDEFYETLENIRGLQPKLE
;
A
#
# COMPACT_ATOMS: atom_id res chain seq x y z
N MET A 1 41.75 30.22 9.18
CA MET A 1 41.77 29.20 8.09
C MET A 1 42.19 27.88 8.72
N PRO A 2 41.29 26.90 8.86
CA PRO A 2 41.73 25.56 9.24
C PRO A 2 42.45 24.96 8.03
N ILE A 3 43.68 24.51 8.24
CA ILE A 3 44.47 23.76 7.26
C ILE A 3 43.76 22.41 7.09
N LEU A 4 43.03 22.26 5.99
CA LEU A 4 42.30 21.04 5.61
C LEU A 4 43.30 19.92 5.34
N LYS A 5 43.25 18.85 6.14
CA LYS A 5 44.00 17.63 5.87
C LYS A 5 43.11 16.68 5.07
N ASP A 6 43.37 16.61 3.77
CA ASP A 6 42.90 15.51 2.96
C ASP A 6 43.48 14.19 3.48
N THR A 7 42.63 13.21 3.74
CA THR A 7 43.05 11.85 4.09
C THR A 7 43.27 11.07 2.80
N THR A 8 44.51 10.62 2.57
CA THR A 8 44.84 9.80 1.39
C THR A 8 44.48 8.35 1.65
N LEU A 9 43.87 7.67 0.67
CA LEU A 9 43.49 6.26 0.82
C LEU A 9 44.70 5.33 0.58
N GLU A 10 44.81 4.29 1.39
CA GLU A 10 45.86 3.27 1.25
C GLU A 10 45.69 2.44 -0.03
N SER A 11 44.44 2.18 -0.44
CA SER A 11 44.12 1.43 -1.65
C SER A 11 44.62 2.10 -2.92
N ASN A 12 44.71 3.43 -2.92
CA ASN A 12 45.22 4.22 -4.04
C ASN A 12 45.61 5.63 -3.56
N LYS A 13 46.92 5.94 -3.59
CA LYS A 13 47.48 7.22 -3.14
C LYS A 13 46.98 8.47 -3.89
N TYR A 14 46.34 8.29 -5.05
CA TYR A 14 45.72 9.38 -5.81
C TYR A 14 44.28 9.68 -5.35
N LEU A 15 43.69 8.83 -4.51
CA LEU A 15 42.37 9.05 -3.93
C LEU A 15 42.51 9.72 -2.57
N LYS A 16 41.79 10.82 -2.38
CA LYS A 16 41.78 11.63 -1.16
C LYS A 16 40.34 11.89 -0.72
N ILE A 17 40.10 11.89 0.58
CA ILE A 17 38.78 12.15 1.19
C ILE A 17 38.88 13.24 2.26
N ASN A 18 37.82 14.04 2.36
CA ASN A 18 37.58 14.99 3.44
C ASN A 18 36.05 15.21 3.58
N PHE A 19 35.61 16.02 4.54
CA PHE A 19 34.20 16.35 4.76
C PHE A 19 33.91 17.85 4.55
N ASP A 20 34.59 18.50 3.60
CA ASP A 20 34.49 19.94 3.35
C ASP A 20 33.54 20.35 2.21
N GLY A 21 32.82 19.38 1.64
CA GLY A 21 31.94 19.57 0.46
C GLY A 21 30.79 20.58 0.63
N GLY A 22 30.51 20.98 1.87
CA GLY A 22 29.50 21.97 2.24
C GLY A 22 28.13 21.36 2.51
N ASP A 23 27.08 22.14 2.27
CA ASP A 23 25.68 21.78 2.54
C ASP A 23 25.15 20.83 1.44
N LEU A 24 25.45 19.54 1.60
CA LEU A 24 25.10 18.46 0.67
C LEU A 24 24.00 17.57 1.27
N SER A 25 23.13 17.06 0.41
CA SER A 25 22.16 16.02 0.75
C SER A 25 21.98 15.06 -0.42
N SER A 26 21.56 13.84 -0.12
CA SER A 26 21.26 12.82 -1.12
C SER A 26 19.80 12.78 -1.53
N ASP A 27 18.93 13.61 -0.97
CA ASP A 27 17.48 13.41 -1.03
C ASP A 27 16.76 14.36 -2.01
N ALA A 28 17.48 14.85 -3.01
CA ALA A 28 16.97 15.93 -3.85
C ALA A 28 15.72 15.57 -4.64
N GLY A 29 15.49 14.29 -4.93
CA GLY A 29 14.27 13.89 -5.61
C GLY A 29 13.01 13.90 -4.76
N LEU A 30 13.13 14.01 -3.43
CA LEU A 30 11.96 14.26 -2.58
C LEU A 30 11.29 15.62 -2.90
N LEU A 31 12.00 16.54 -3.57
CA LEU A 31 11.40 17.78 -4.09
C LEU A 31 10.28 17.50 -5.10
N LEU A 32 10.37 16.42 -5.88
CA LEU A 32 9.30 16.04 -6.81
C LEU A 32 8.03 15.65 -6.05
N ILE A 33 8.17 14.90 -4.95
CA ILE A 33 7.04 14.52 -4.10
C ILE A 33 6.46 15.77 -3.42
N LYS A 34 7.31 16.71 -3.01
CA LYS A 34 6.86 18.00 -2.45
C LYS A 34 6.02 18.79 -3.45
N GLU A 35 6.51 18.97 -4.67
CA GLU A 35 5.76 19.64 -5.73
C GLU A 35 4.44 18.92 -6.03
N PHE A 36 4.46 17.59 -6.09
CA PHE A 36 3.26 16.77 -6.29
C PHE A 36 2.23 16.95 -5.16
N ALA A 37 2.64 16.80 -3.90
CA ALA A 37 1.76 16.96 -2.75
C ALA A 37 1.21 18.39 -2.61
N CYS A 38 2.00 19.41 -2.97
CA CYS A 38 1.54 20.79 -3.04
C CYS A 38 0.53 21.01 -4.18
N LYS A 39 0.81 20.47 -5.36
CA LYS A 39 -0.06 20.57 -6.54
C LYS A 39 -1.43 19.95 -6.29
N LEU A 40 -1.48 18.80 -5.60
CA LEU A 40 -2.72 18.13 -5.20
C LEU A 40 -3.36 18.72 -3.92
N GLY A 41 -2.78 19.75 -3.31
CA GLY A 41 -3.35 20.36 -2.10
C GLY A 41 -3.26 19.49 -0.84
N PHE A 42 -2.62 18.31 -0.90
CA PHE A 42 -2.48 17.38 0.24
C PHE A 42 -1.86 18.05 1.46
N VAL A 43 -0.89 18.94 1.25
CA VAL A 43 -0.24 19.68 2.35
C VAL A 43 -1.26 20.52 3.13
N LYS A 44 -2.23 21.14 2.44
CA LYS A 44 -3.26 21.96 3.08
C LYS A 44 -4.30 21.10 3.79
N LEU A 45 -4.79 20.05 3.12
CA LEU A 45 -5.76 19.11 3.66
C LEU A 45 -5.26 18.44 4.94
N LEU A 46 -4.03 17.92 4.92
CA LEU A 46 -3.41 17.32 6.10
C LEU A 46 -3.33 18.31 7.26
N LYS A 47 -2.93 19.55 6.98
CA LYS A 47 -2.86 20.60 7.99
C LYS A 47 -4.21 20.98 8.60
N SER A 48 -5.29 20.93 7.82
CA SER A 48 -6.62 21.29 8.32
C SER A 48 -7.32 20.15 9.07
N GLU A 49 -7.04 18.90 8.70
CA GLU A 49 -7.79 17.75 9.21
C GLU A 49 -7.03 16.94 10.27
N PHE A 50 -5.69 17.03 10.34
CA PHE A 50 -4.88 16.25 11.27
C PHE A 50 -4.50 17.03 12.54
N LYS A 51 -4.79 16.45 13.71
CA LYS A 51 -4.35 16.91 15.04
C LYS A 51 -4.26 15.72 16.00
N THR A 52 -3.26 15.76 16.87
CA THR A 52 -3.11 14.78 17.96
C THR A 52 -3.78 15.27 19.24
N ASN A 53 -4.06 14.36 20.16
CA ASN A 53 -4.69 14.67 21.43
C ASN A 53 -3.65 15.21 22.42
N ASP A 54 -3.57 16.54 22.54
CA ASP A 54 -2.71 17.20 23.52
C ASP A 54 -3.16 18.64 23.76
N THR A 55 -3.15 19.03 25.03
CA THR A 55 -3.62 20.30 25.57
C THR A 55 -2.57 21.43 25.48
N ALA A 56 -1.36 21.15 25.01
CA ALA A 56 -0.30 22.14 24.89
C ALA A 56 -0.72 23.31 23.98
N SER A 57 -0.61 24.52 24.51
CA SER A 57 -0.98 25.77 23.83
C SER A 57 0.02 26.21 22.74
N PHE A 58 1.26 25.70 22.79
CA PHE A 58 2.31 26.05 21.84
C PHE A 58 3.26 24.88 21.59
N ARG A 59 3.61 24.64 20.32
CA ARG A 59 4.64 23.68 19.90
C ARG A 59 5.51 24.29 18.81
N TYR A 60 6.82 24.05 18.92
CA TYR A 60 7.78 24.39 17.87
C TYR A 60 7.62 23.49 16.63
N HIS A 61 7.31 22.21 16.83
CA HIS A 61 6.98 21.27 15.77
C HIS A 61 5.51 20.89 15.88
N LYS A 62 4.72 21.32 14.90
CA LYS A 62 3.27 21.07 14.88
C LYS A 62 2.96 19.66 14.40
N ASP A 63 1.73 19.21 14.67
CA ASP A 63 1.33 17.83 14.39
C ASP A 63 1.32 17.54 12.89
N ASP A 64 0.84 18.46 12.06
CA ASP A 64 0.88 18.36 10.60
C ASP A 64 2.31 18.31 10.06
N GLU A 65 3.19 19.12 10.64
CA GLU A 65 4.61 19.18 10.26
C GLU A 65 5.40 17.94 10.71
N ASN A 66 5.02 17.31 11.82
CA ASN A 66 5.60 16.03 12.27
C ASN A 66 5.09 14.88 11.41
N LEU A 67 3.80 14.87 11.09
CA LEU A 67 3.23 13.86 10.20
C LEU A 67 3.91 13.89 8.82
N TRP A 68 4.03 15.08 8.21
CA TRP A 68 4.77 15.21 6.96
C TRP A 68 6.23 14.77 7.10
N GLN A 69 6.90 15.11 8.20
CA GLN A 69 8.28 14.67 8.42
C GLN A 69 8.41 13.15 8.38
N VAL A 70 7.56 12.42 9.10
CA VAL A 70 7.55 10.95 9.11
C VAL A 70 7.23 10.40 7.72
N ILE A 71 6.26 10.98 7.00
CA ILE A 71 5.93 10.57 5.62
C ILE A 71 7.16 10.71 4.70
N TYR A 72 7.88 11.83 4.74
CA TYR A 72 9.09 12.02 3.92
C TYR A 72 10.24 11.09 4.33
N GLN A 73 10.37 10.78 5.62
CA GLN A 73 11.34 9.80 6.12
C GLN A 73 11.04 8.41 5.54
N ILE A 74 9.78 7.95 5.61
CA ILE A 74 9.34 6.68 5.01
C ILE A 74 9.60 6.67 3.50
N LEU A 75 9.21 7.73 2.78
CA LEU A 75 9.46 7.84 1.33
C LEU A 75 10.97 7.79 1.00
N GLY A 76 11.81 8.36 1.86
CA GLY A 76 13.27 8.34 1.78
C GLY A 76 13.95 7.05 2.24
N ALA A 77 13.20 6.03 2.66
CA ALA A 77 13.70 4.79 3.29
C ALA A 77 14.45 5.00 4.62
N TYR A 78 14.01 5.98 5.41
CA TYR A 78 14.44 6.20 6.79
C TYR A 78 13.36 5.67 7.72
N PHE A 79 13.39 4.37 7.99
CA PHE A 79 12.31 3.68 8.71
C PHE A 79 12.49 3.67 10.23
N GLU A 80 13.75 3.68 10.69
CA GLU A 80 14.07 3.67 12.11
C GLU A 80 13.83 5.03 12.76
N ASP A 81 13.33 5.01 14.00
CA ASP A 81 13.00 6.24 14.73
C ASP A 81 14.23 7.14 14.97
N ASP A 82 15.42 6.55 15.11
CA ASP A 82 16.69 7.24 15.34
C ASP A 82 17.23 7.98 14.10
N CYS A 83 16.79 7.61 12.90
CA CYS A 83 17.07 8.35 11.67
C CYS A 83 16.62 9.82 11.79
N ALA A 84 15.61 10.12 12.63
CA ALA A 84 15.18 11.49 12.89
C ALA A 84 16.29 12.36 13.46
N ASP A 85 17.17 11.81 14.30
CA ASP A 85 18.29 12.56 14.87
C ASP A 85 19.36 12.85 13.82
N GLU A 86 19.67 11.87 12.96
CA GLU A 86 20.62 12.04 11.83
C GLU A 86 20.16 13.10 10.83
N LEU A 87 18.85 13.14 10.55
CA LEU A 87 18.25 14.03 9.55
C LEU A 87 17.93 15.43 10.08
N THR A 88 18.15 15.71 11.37
CA THR A 88 17.80 16.98 12.04
C THR A 88 18.22 18.22 11.24
N LYS A 89 19.39 18.14 10.58
CA LYS A 89 19.99 19.24 9.82
C LYS A 89 20.06 18.98 8.32
N ASP A 90 19.41 17.93 7.80
CA ASP A 90 19.44 17.65 6.36
C ASP A 90 18.88 18.86 5.59
N PRO A 91 19.66 19.45 4.66
CA PRO A 91 19.29 20.73 4.06
C PRO A 91 18.15 20.63 3.04
N ILE A 92 17.81 19.43 2.55
CA ILE A 92 16.71 19.23 1.61
C ILE A 92 15.41 18.99 2.37
N LEU A 93 15.40 18.08 3.34
CA LEU A 93 14.23 17.80 4.17
C LEU A 93 13.80 19.03 4.98
N THR A 94 14.75 19.77 5.55
CA THR A 94 14.45 21.04 6.25
C THR A 94 13.81 22.06 5.32
N ALA A 95 14.23 22.14 4.05
CA ALA A 95 13.62 23.03 3.08
C ALA A 95 12.23 22.56 2.59
N ILE A 96 12.06 21.27 2.32
CA ILE A 96 10.79 20.65 1.93
C ILE A 96 9.71 20.87 3.00
N LEU A 97 10.10 20.69 4.26
CA LEU A 97 9.21 20.80 5.41
C LEU A 97 9.13 22.22 5.96
N VAL A 98 9.92 23.16 5.43
CA VAL A 98 10.00 24.57 5.87
C VAL A 98 10.32 24.66 7.37
N LYS A 99 11.27 23.82 7.82
CA LYS A 99 11.74 23.76 9.21
C LYS A 99 13.17 24.28 9.31
N LYS A 100 13.51 24.95 10.42
CA LYS A 100 14.90 25.31 10.74
C LYS A 100 15.75 24.07 11.09
N ALA A 101 15.12 23.12 11.77
CA ALA A 101 15.65 21.82 12.12
C ALA A 101 14.47 20.85 12.17
N LEU A 102 14.68 19.58 11.79
CA LEU A 102 13.65 18.56 11.90
C LEU A 102 13.42 18.17 13.37
N ALA A 103 12.26 17.59 13.66
CA ALA A 103 11.96 17.06 14.98
C ALA A 103 12.87 15.86 15.27
N SER A 104 13.48 15.84 16.46
CA SER A 104 14.32 14.74 16.94
C SER A 104 13.53 13.47 17.25
N GLN A 105 14.22 12.36 17.44
CA GLN A 105 13.62 11.07 17.82
C GLN A 105 12.71 11.18 19.06
N PRO A 106 13.11 11.81 20.19
CA PRO A 106 12.23 11.93 21.36
C PRO A 106 11.01 12.82 21.11
N THR A 107 11.06 13.70 20.11
CA THR A 107 9.92 14.54 19.71
C THR A 107 8.93 13.73 18.90
N LEU A 108 9.39 12.91 17.96
CA LEU A 108 8.52 12.02 17.19
C LEU A 108 7.91 10.92 18.06
N SER A 109 8.67 10.36 19.01
CA SER A 109 8.14 9.39 19.97
C SER A 109 6.96 9.96 20.77
N ARG A 110 7.08 11.19 21.30
CA ARG A 110 5.97 11.88 21.96
C ARG A 110 4.81 12.14 21.01
N PHE A 111 5.08 12.50 19.76
CA PHE A 111 4.06 12.73 18.75
C PHE A 111 3.22 11.47 18.48
N PHE A 112 3.83 10.29 18.33
CA PHE A 112 3.11 9.03 18.18
C PHE A 112 2.27 8.68 19.41
N ASN A 113 2.82 8.88 20.62
CA ASN A 113 2.11 8.59 21.87
C ASN A 113 0.89 9.50 22.13
N ARG A 114 0.71 10.58 21.36
CA ARG A 114 -0.48 11.44 21.41
C ARG A 114 -1.58 11.02 20.43
N MET A 115 -1.31 10.05 19.57
CA MET A 115 -2.30 9.55 18.63
C MET A 115 -3.19 8.52 19.29
N ASP A 116 -4.46 8.58 18.95
CA ASP A 116 -5.56 7.82 19.55
C ASP A 116 -6.58 7.40 18.48
N GLU A 117 -7.78 7.00 18.89
CA GLU A 117 -8.86 6.61 17.98
C GLU A 117 -9.34 7.77 17.10
N ASP A 118 -9.37 9.00 17.63
CA ASP A 118 -9.69 10.20 16.84
C ASP A 118 -8.68 10.40 15.72
N SER A 119 -7.40 10.12 15.98
CA SER A 119 -6.33 10.19 14.98
C SER A 119 -6.52 9.13 13.87
N LEU A 120 -6.98 7.92 14.21
CA LEU A 120 -7.33 6.88 13.22
C LEU A 120 -8.48 7.33 12.31
N ASN A 121 -9.54 7.90 12.89
CA ASN A 121 -10.68 8.41 12.13
C ASN A 121 -10.28 9.59 11.21
N GLN A 122 -9.35 10.43 11.66
CA GLN A 122 -8.76 11.49 10.83
C GLN A 122 -7.97 10.91 9.64
N PHE A 123 -7.19 9.82 9.83
CA PHE A 123 -6.50 9.16 8.71
C PHE A 123 -7.46 8.59 7.66
N TYR A 124 -8.56 7.98 8.10
CA TYR A 124 -9.62 7.51 7.19
C TYR A 124 -10.19 8.66 6.36
N THR A 125 -10.55 9.77 7.04
CA THR A 125 -11.07 10.98 6.41
C THR A 125 -10.07 11.54 5.39
N LEU A 126 -8.82 11.70 5.80
CA LEU A 126 -7.73 12.19 4.94
C LEU A 126 -7.54 11.32 3.70
N MET A 127 -7.57 10.00 3.86
CA MET A 127 -7.41 9.08 2.73
C MET A 127 -8.54 9.23 1.71
N ARG A 128 -9.80 9.30 2.18
CA ARG A 128 -10.98 9.56 1.33
C ARG A 128 -10.85 10.91 0.61
N ARG A 129 -10.44 11.96 1.32
CA ARG A 129 -10.22 13.31 0.74
C ARG A 129 -9.12 13.33 -0.31
N PHE A 130 -7.99 12.66 -0.05
CA PHE A 130 -6.91 12.55 -1.01
C PHE A 130 -7.36 11.78 -2.26
N ARG A 131 -8.12 10.69 -2.07
CA ARG A 131 -8.70 9.91 -3.16
C ARG A 131 -9.66 10.75 -4.02
N LYS A 132 -10.51 11.59 -3.41
CA LYS A 132 -11.38 12.55 -4.13
C LYS A 132 -10.59 13.47 -5.06
N VAL A 133 -9.49 14.05 -4.56
CA VAL A 133 -8.61 14.88 -5.39
C VAL A 133 -8.00 14.07 -6.54
N VAL A 134 -7.51 12.86 -6.27
CA VAL A 134 -6.92 11.99 -7.29
C VAL A 134 -7.94 11.59 -8.36
N TYR A 135 -9.16 11.24 -7.96
CA TYR A 135 -10.22 10.84 -8.87
C TYR A 135 -10.77 12.03 -9.67
N SER A 136 -10.61 13.26 -9.19
CA SER A 136 -10.89 14.46 -9.98
C SER A 136 -9.97 14.62 -11.20
N ILE A 137 -8.75 14.04 -11.14
CA ILE A 137 -7.80 14.01 -12.26
C ILE A 137 -8.08 12.82 -13.15
N LYS A 138 -8.19 11.63 -12.55
CA LYS A 138 -8.42 10.38 -13.26
C LYS A 138 -9.34 9.48 -12.46
N LYS A 139 -10.64 9.57 -12.75
CA LYS A 139 -11.68 8.70 -12.20
C LYS A 139 -11.46 7.27 -12.70
N PRO A 140 -11.52 6.24 -11.83
CA PRO A 140 -11.48 4.85 -12.28
C PRO A 140 -12.81 4.45 -12.95
N GLU A 141 -12.72 3.50 -13.88
CA GLU A 141 -13.91 2.94 -14.54
C GLU A 141 -14.59 1.87 -13.68
N ILE A 142 -13.81 1.17 -12.85
CA ILE A 142 -14.22 0.08 -11.94
C ILE A 142 -13.34 0.17 -10.69
N ILE A 143 -13.89 -0.16 -9.52
CA ILE A 143 -13.10 -0.40 -8.30
C ILE A 143 -13.09 -1.91 -8.01
N LEU A 144 -11.90 -2.47 -7.86
CA LEU A 144 -11.71 -3.88 -7.57
C LEU A 144 -11.21 -4.06 -6.14
N LEU A 145 -12.11 -4.36 -5.20
CA LEU A 145 -11.82 -4.63 -3.80
C LEU A 145 -11.12 -5.99 -3.63
N ASP A 146 -9.79 -5.98 -3.59
CA ASP A 146 -9.01 -7.17 -3.25
C ASP A 146 -8.82 -7.25 -1.74
N LEU A 147 -9.41 -8.27 -1.12
CA LEU A 147 -9.27 -8.54 0.30
C LEU A 147 -8.18 -9.56 0.59
N ASP A 148 -7.36 -9.23 1.58
CA ASP A 148 -6.39 -10.15 2.14
C ASP A 148 -6.10 -9.80 3.60
N SER A 149 -5.54 -10.75 4.34
CA SER A 149 -4.97 -10.50 5.65
C SER A 149 -3.48 -10.79 5.62
N THR A 150 -2.71 -10.17 6.51
CA THR A 150 -1.27 -10.41 6.56
C THR A 150 -0.74 -10.36 7.97
N LEU A 151 0.43 -10.96 8.23
CA LEU A 151 1.07 -10.92 9.54
C LEU A 151 2.11 -9.79 9.62
N LEU A 152 2.02 -8.97 10.67
CA LEU A 152 3.09 -8.07 11.08
C LEU A 152 3.75 -8.64 12.32
N ASN A 153 4.99 -9.12 12.16
CA ASN A 153 5.72 -9.72 13.27
C ASN A 153 5.95 -8.67 14.36
N THR A 154 5.74 -9.07 15.61
CA THR A 154 6.06 -8.23 16.78
C THR A 154 7.26 -8.81 17.51
N TYR A 155 7.93 -7.95 18.28
CA TYR A 155 9.01 -8.34 19.18
C TYR A 155 8.67 -7.90 20.60
N GLY A 156 8.97 -8.77 21.57
CA GLY A 156 8.61 -8.54 22.98
C GLY A 156 7.11 -8.64 23.24
N HIS A 157 6.68 -8.20 24.41
CA HIS A 157 5.27 -8.18 24.80
C HIS A 157 4.64 -6.85 24.38
N GLN A 158 3.75 -6.89 23.39
CA GLN A 158 2.98 -5.74 22.92
C GLN A 158 1.48 -6.02 23.12
N GLU A 159 0.69 -4.99 23.38
CA GLU A 159 -0.77 -5.09 23.47
C GLU A 159 -1.35 -5.63 22.16
N GLY A 160 -2.23 -6.64 22.23
CA GLY A 160 -2.90 -7.23 21.06
C GLY A 160 -2.05 -8.17 20.19
N GLU A 161 -0.77 -8.39 20.54
CA GLU A 161 0.02 -9.43 19.88
C GLU A 161 -0.54 -10.83 20.19
N GLY A 162 -0.42 -11.75 19.24
CA GLY A 162 -0.76 -13.14 19.49
C GLY A 162 -0.16 -14.08 18.47
N PHE A 163 -0.13 -15.37 18.83
CA PHE A 163 0.30 -16.43 17.92
C PHE A 163 -0.76 -16.66 16.84
N ASN A 164 -0.36 -16.48 15.58
CA ASN A 164 -1.22 -16.72 14.44
C ASN A 164 -0.95 -18.12 13.86
N PHE A 165 -1.95 -19.01 13.95
CA PHE A 165 -1.82 -20.39 13.46
C PHE A 165 -1.66 -20.52 11.94
N HIS A 166 -2.14 -19.56 11.15
CA HIS A 166 -1.96 -19.61 9.70
C HIS A 166 -0.52 -19.30 9.31
N TYR A 167 0.09 -18.31 9.97
CA TYR A 167 1.45 -17.84 9.69
C TYR A 167 2.54 -18.49 10.56
N GLN A 168 2.15 -19.27 11.57
CA GLN A 168 3.04 -19.96 12.51
C GLN A 168 4.03 -19.01 13.22
N ASN A 169 3.58 -17.80 13.56
CA ASN A 169 4.42 -16.79 14.20
C ASN A 169 3.60 -15.81 15.05
N HIS A 170 4.27 -15.04 15.92
CA HIS A 170 3.68 -13.99 16.75
C HIS A 170 3.61 -12.66 16.01
N GLY A 171 2.52 -11.93 16.19
CA GLY A 171 2.36 -10.63 15.56
C GLY A 171 0.96 -10.07 15.67
N TYR A 172 0.71 -9.02 14.89
CA TYR A 172 -0.63 -8.53 14.56
C TYR A 172 -1.12 -9.14 13.25
N HIS A 173 -2.43 -9.21 13.05
CA HIS A 173 -3.03 -9.80 11.86
C HIS A 173 -3.88 -8.80 11.06
N PRO A 174 -3.30 -7.71 10.53
CA PRO A 174 -4.06 -6.69 9.82
C PRO A 174 -4.86 -7.22 8.64
N LEU A 175 -6.01 -6.60 8.44
CA LEU A 175 -6.86 -6.76 7.27
C LEU A 175 -6.59 -5.61 6.29
N VAL A 176 -6.44 -5.94 5.00
CA VAL A 176 -6.14 -4.98 3.94
C VAL A 176 -7.13 -5.10 2.79
N CYS A 177 -7.47 -3.95 2.20
CA CYS A 177 -8.21 -3.86 0.95
C CYS A 177 -7.44 -2.95 0.00
N TYR A 178 -7.00 -3.50 -1.13
CA TYR A 178 -6.41 -2.72 -2.22
C TYR A 178 -7.40 -2.65 -3.38
N ASP A 179 -7.29 -1.59 -4.17
CA ASP A 179 -7.83 -1.60 -5.51
C ASP A 179 -6.93 -2.46 -6.40
N GLY A 180 -7.40 -3.66 -6.76
CA GLY A 180 -6.69 -4.65 -7.56
C GLY A 180 -6.28 -4.17 -8.96
N ILE A 181 -6.81 -3.04 -9.44
CA ILE A 181 -6.46 -2.44 -10.73
C ILE A 181 -5.37 -1.38 -10.57
N THR A 182 -5.54 -0.49 -9.60
CA THR A 182 -4.67 0.69 -9.44
C THR A 182 -3.53 0.47 -8.45
N GLY A 183 -3.66 -0.51 -7.56
CA GLY A 183 -2.78 -0.73 -6.42
C GLY A 183 -2.99 0.28 -5.29
N ASP A 184 -4.02 1.12 -5.32
CA ASP A 184 -4.30 2.03 -4.22
C ASP A 184 -4.72 1.23 -2.98
N LEU A 185 -4.10 1.47 -1.84
CA LEU A 185 -4.52 0.89 -0.57
C LEU A 185 -5.80 1.60 -0.11
N LEU A 186 -6.94 0.94 -0.23
CA LEU A 186 -8.24 1.53 0.07
C LEU A 186 -8.46 1.64 1.57
N LYS A 187 -8.14 0.57 2.30
CA LYS A 187 -8.22 0.52 3.77
C LYS A 187 -7.25 -0.51 4.34
N ILE A 188 -6.73 -0.21 5.52
CA ILE A 188 -5.97 -1.13 6.36
C ILE A 188 -6.40 -0.96 7.81
N GLU A 189 -6.49 -2.07 8.53
CA GLU A 189 -6.85 -2.08 9.95
C GLU A 189 -5.93 -3.02 10.71
N LEU A 190 -5.31 -2.53 11.78
CA LEU A 190 -4.47 -3.34 12.66
C LEU A 190 -5.36 -4.12 13.62
N ARG A 191 -5.32 -5.46 13.53
CA ARG A 191 -6.11 -6.38 14.33
C ARG A 191 -5.24 -7.23 15.24
N ASP A 192 -5.85 -7.86 16.23
CA ASP A 192 -5.10 -8.71 17.18
C ASP A 192 -4.53 -9.93 16.46
N GLY A 193 -3.40 -10.44 16.95
CA GLY A 193 -2.71 -11.58 16.33
C GLY A 193 -3.54 -12.85 16.23
N THR A 194 -4.44 -13.03 17.20
CA THR A 194 -5.36 -14.17 17.33
C THR A 194 -6.57 -14.09 16.41
N ASP A 195 -6.84 -12.95 15.79
CA ASP A 195 -8.02 -12.78 14.95
C ASP A 195 -7.94 -13.64 13.69
N TYR A 196 -9.07 -14.23 13.29
CA TYR A 196 -9.15 -14.98 12.03
C TYR A 196 -9.25 -14.00 10.84
N SER A 197 -8.87 -14.43 9.63
CA SER A 197 -8.85 -13.57 8.43
C SER A 197 -10.19 -12.87 8.16
N SER A 198 -11.32 -13.55 8.38
CA SER A 198 -12.67 -12.99 8.17
C SER A 198 -13.26 -12.21 9.35
N THR A 199 -12.65 -12.24 10.54
CA THR A 199 -13.23 -11.58 11.74
C THR A 199 -13.33 -10.07 11.51
N GLY A 200 -14.54 -9.51 11.64
CA GLY A 200 -14.79 -8.07 11.47
C GLY A 200 -14.78 -7.58 10.01
N VAL A 201 -14.75 -8.48 9.01
CA VAL A 201 -14.68 -8.07 7.60
C VAL A 201 -15.85 -7.16 7.16
N MET A 202 -17.04 -7.37 7.75
CA MET A 202 -18.25 -6.60 7.47
C MET A 202 -18.08 -5.13 7.88
N ASP A 203 -17.64 -4.91 9.12
CA ASP A 203 -17.41 -3.59 9.70
C ASP A 203 -16.21 -2.89 9.04
N PHE A 204 -15.22 -3.68 8.64
CA PHE A 204 -14.09 -3.20 7.86
C PHE A 204 -14.52 -2.69 6.48
N LEU A 205 -15.36 -3.43 5.76
CA LEU A 205 -15.81 -3.08 4.41
C LEU A 205 -16.85 -1.98 4.36
N GLN A 206 -17.79 -1.95 5.32
CA GLN A 206 -18.97 -1.09 5.23
C GLN A 206 -18.62 0.39 4.95
N PRO A 207 -17.64 1.02 5.63
CA PRO A 207 -17.28 2.41 5.35
C PRO A 207 -16.78 2.64 3.91
N LEU A 208 -16.09 1.66 3.30
CA LEU A 208 -15.66 1.75 1.90
C LEU A 208 -16.86 1.63 0.95
N LEU A 209 -17.79 0.73 1.24
CA LEU A 209 -19.01 0.57 0.46
C LEU A 209 -19.86 1.84 0.53
N ASP A 210 -19.99 2.44 1.71
CA ASP A 210 -20.66 3.73 1.90
C ASP A 210 -19.94 4.85 1.14
N GLU A 211 -18.59 4.94 1.24
CA GLU A 211 -17.80 5.93 0.49
C GLU A 211 -18.06 5.83 -1.02
N PHE A 212 -17.94 4.64 -1.60
CA PHE A 212 -18.10 4.48 -3.04
C PHE A 212 -19.57 4.57 -3.48
N GLY A 213 -20.52 4.10 -2.68
CA GLY A 213 -21.95 4.24 -2.94
C GLY A 213 -22.40 5.70 -2.94
N ASP A 214 -21.91 6.50 -1.99
CA ASP A 214 -22.28 7.91 -1.86
C ASP A 214 -21.56 8.81 -2.87
N ASP A 215 -20.23 8.68 -2.97
CA ASP A 215 -19.41 9.59 -3.77
C ASP A 215 -19.32 9.18 -5.24
N TYR A 216 -19.51 7.88 -5.55
CA TYR A 216 -19.26 7.30 -6.87
C TYR A 216 -20.27 6.21 -7.27
N PRO A 217 -21.60 6.46 -7.18
CA PRO A 217 -22.62 5.43 -7.43
C PRO A 217 -22.56 4.80 -8.83
N ASP A 218 -22.00 5.51 -9.81
CA ASP A 218 -21.88 5.03 -11.19
C ASP A 218 -20.65 4.13 -11.43
N ILE A 219 -19.76 3.96 -10.46
CA ILE A 219 -18.57 3.11 -10.61
C ILE A 219 -18.91 1.69 -10.14
N PRO A 220 -18.85 0.67 -11.01
CA PRO A 220 -19.04 -0.71 -10.60
C PRO A 220 -18.01 -1.14 -9.54
N LEU A 221 -18.52 -1.83 -8.52
CA LEU A 221 -17.71 -2.43 -7.46
C LEU A 221 -17.59 -3.93 -7.70
N LEU A 222 -16.35 -4.41 -7.76
CA LEU A 222 -16.03 -5.82 -7.84
C LEU A 222 -15.22 -6.22 -6.60
N LEU A 223 -15.37 -7.46 -6.11
CA LEU A 223 -14.63 -7.97 -4.96
C LEU A 223 -13.97 -9.31 -5.26
N ARG A 224 -12.73 -9.49 -4.78
CA ARG A 224 -12.06 -10.79 -4.75
C ARG A 224 -11.56 -11.10 -3.35
N GLY A 225 -11.84 -12.33 -2.92
CA GLY A 225 -11.40 -12.85 -1.63
C GLY A 225 -10.87 -14.27 -1.77
N ASP A 226 -9.87 -14.63 -0.97
CA ASP A 226 -9.47 -16.02 -0.86
C ASP A 226 -10.47 -16.83 0.00
N SER A 227 -10.12 -18.08 0.26
CA SER A 227 -10.96 -18.96 1.08
C SER A 227 -11.05 -18.59 2.57
N GLY A 228 -10.22 -17.64 3.02
CA GLY A 228 -10.36 -17.03 4.35
C GLY A 228 -11.60 -16.16 4.46
N PHE A 229 -12.18 -15.72 3.33
CA PHE A 229 -13.36 -14.83 3.27
C PHE A 229 -14.65 -15.55 2.88
N THR A 230 -14.70 -16.88 2.96
CA THR A 230 -15.91 -17.66 2.70
C THR A 230 -16.93 -17.49 3.85
N LYS A 231 -17.73 -16.41 3.83
CA LYS A 231 -18.73 -16.07 4.86
C LYS A 231 -20.08 -15.69 4.24
N PRO A 232 -21.20 -16.30 4.68
CA PRO A 232 -22.54 -15.95 4.20
C PRO A 232 -22.87 -14.46 4.34
N GLU A 233 -22.46 -13.88 5.47
CA GLU A 233 -22.70 -12.46 5.78
C GLU A 233 -22.00 -11.55 4.75
N LEU A 234 -20.80 -11.93 4.32
CA LEU A 234 -20.04 -11.18 3.30
C LEU A 234 -20.73 -11.21 1.94
N TYR A 235 -21.27 -12.37 1.53
CA TYR A 235 -22.03 -12.47 0.29
C TYR A 235 -23.27 -11.57 0.34
N HIS A 236 -24.02 -11.64 1.43
CA HIS A 236 -25.21 -10.81 1.63
C HIS A 236 -24.90 -9.31 1.59
N GLN A 237 -23.82 -8.85 2.24
CA GLN A 237 -23.41 -7.44 2.16
C GLN A 237 -22.98 -7.06 0.74
N CYS A 238 -22.24 -7.91 0.04
CA CYS A 238 -21.88 -7.65 -1.35
C CYS A 238 -23.14 -7.48 -2.20
N GLU A 239 -24.10 -8.40 -2.10
CA GLU A 239 -25.35 -8.37 -2.87
C GLU A 239 -26.21 -7.16 -2.51
N THR A 240 -26.34 -6.82 -1.22
CA THR A 240 -27.10 -5.65 -0.76
C THR A 240 -26.51 -4.34 -1.26
N ASN A 241 -25.18 -4.27 -1.42
CA ASN A 241 -24.48 -3.08 -1.90
C ASN A 241 -24.21 -3.11 -3.43
N GLY A 242 -24.76 -4.07 -4.17
CA GLY A 242 -24.58 -4.18 -5.62
C GLY A 242 -23.14 -4.52 -6.05
N VAL A 243 -22.36 -5.15 -5.19
CA VAL A 243 -20.98 -5.57 -5.44
C VAL A 243 -20.97 -6.95 -6.08
N SER A 244 -20.33 -7.08 -7.25
CA SER A 244 -20.08 -8.41 -7.81
C SER A 244 -18.84 -9.04 -7.19
N TYR A 245 -18.87 -10.31 -6.81
CA TYR A 245 -17.76 -10.95 -6.10
C TYR A 245 -17.30 -12.26 -6.72
N ALA A 246 -16.02 -12.58 -6.52
CA ALA A 246 -15.43 -13.89 -6.79
C ALA A 246 -14.58 -14.31 -5.58
N ILE A 247 -15.10 -15.24 -4.78
CA ILE A 247 -14.45 -15.70 -3.55
C ILE A 247 -14.09 -17.17 -3.68
N ARG A 248 -12.84 -17.54 -3.38
CA ARG A 248 -12.42 -18.94 -3.47
C ARG A 248 -13.03 -19.78 -2.37
N LEU A 249 -13.52 -20.96 -2.71
CA LEU A 249 -13.95 -21.96 -1.75
C LEU A 249 -12.81 -22.94 -1.44
N LYS A 250 -12.74 -23.41 -0.18
CA LYS A 250 -11.89 -24.56 0.15
C LYS A 250 -12.49 -25.80 -0.48
N GLU A 251 -11.65 -26.53 -1.18
CA GLU A 251 -11.99 -27.81 -1.76
C GLU A 251 -12.45 -28.82 -0.70
N ASN A 252 -13.49 -29.58 -1.03
CA ASN A 252 -13.99 -30.68 -0.22
C ASN A 252 -14.68 -31.73 -1.11
N GLY A 253 -14.98 -32.90 -0.54
CA GLY A 253 -15.57 -34.01 -1.28
C GLY A 253 -16.94 -33.70 -1.92
N ILE A 254 -17.74 -32.83 -1.31
CA ILE A 254 -19.05 -32.43 -1.86
C ILE A 254 -18.85 -31.63 -3.15
N LEU A 255 -17.94 -30.64 -3.12
CA LEU A 255 -17.64 -29.82 -4.31
C LEU A 255 -17.03 -30.64 -5.44
N ARG A 256 -16.17 -31.63 -5.11
CA ARG A 256 -15.65 -32.58 -6.11
C ARG A 256 -16.76 -33.39 -6.75
N ASN A 257 -17.67 -33.93 -5.95
CA ASN A 257 -18.80 -34.71 -6.45
C ASN A 257 -19.71 -33.87 -7.35
N LEU A 258 -19.97 -32.60 -7.01
CA LEU A 258 -20.75 -31.70 -7.85
C LEU A 258 -20.04 -31.33 -9.16
N ALA A 259 -18.73 -31.51 -9.24
CA ALA A 259 -17.92 -31.23 -10.42
C ALA A 259 -17.50 -32.50 -11.18
N SER A 260 -18.08 -33.67 -10.86
CA SER A 260 -17.70 -34.97 -11.43
C SER A 260 -17.82 -34.99 -12.95
N ASP A 261 -18.87 -34.39 -13.50
CA ASP A 261 -19.14 -34.41 -14.93
C ASP A 261 -18.08 -33.62 -15.71
N ILE A 262 -17.57 -32.54 -15.10
CA ILE A 262 -16.51 -31.69 -15.67
C ILE A 262 -15.16 -32.40 -15.59
N GLU A 263 -14.94 -33.17 -14.53
CA GLU A 263 -13.75 -34.01 -14.39
C GLU A 263 -13.76 -35.17 -15.40
N GLU A 264 -14.90 -35.82 -15.60
CA GLU A 264 -15.06 -36.88 -16.59
C GLU A 264 -14.82 -36.34 -18.01
N GLN A 265 -15.35 -35.14 -18.31
CA GLN A 265 -15.06 -34.45 -19.56
C GLN A 265 -13.56 -34.22 -19.77
N LEU A 266 -12.83 -33.75 -18.75
CA LEU A 266 -11.38 -33.55 -18.83
C LEU A 266 -10.63 -34.88 -19.02
N THR A 267 -11.08 -35.93 -18.33
CA THR A 267 -10.51 -37.28 -18.41
C THR A 267 -10.65 -37.84 -19.83
N GLU A 268 -11.83 -37.73 -20.44
CA GLU A 268 -12.05 -38.21 -21.80
C GLU A 268 -11.26 -37.37 -22.83
N GLN A 269 -11.13 -36.05 -22.62
CA GLN A 269 -10.28 -35.18 -23.47
C GLN A 269 -8.80 -35.56 -23.43
N THR A 270 -8.29 -35.97 -22.26
CA THR A 270 -6.86 -36.26 -22.03
C THR A 270 -6.49 -37.73 -22.17
N LYS A 271 -7.46 -38.61 -22.42
CA LYS A 271 -7.29 -40.07 -22.54
C LYS A 271 -6.18 -40.53 -23.47
N LYS A 272 -5.92 -39.77 -24.53
CA LYS A 272 -4.85 -40.05 -25.53
C LYS A 272 -3.58 -39.21 -25.33
N ASP A 273 -3.65 -38.19 -24.47
CA ASP A 273 -2.54 -37.28 -24.17
C ASP A 273 -2.48 -37.01 -22.66
N MET A 274 -1.74 -37.89 -21.99
CA MET A 274 -1.53 -37.84 -20.54
C MET A 274 -0.46 -36.82 -20.14
N VAL A 275 0.26 -36.21 -21.09
CA VAL A 275 1.43 -35.36 -20.80
C VAL A 275 1.09 -33.87 -20.92
N SER A 276 0.30 -33.47 -21.92
CA SER A 276 -0.01 -32.06 -22.18
C SER A 276 -0.92 -31.45 -21.12
N TYR A 277 -0.84 -30.12 -20.98
CA TYR A 277 -1.78 -29.35 -20.18
C TYR A 277 -3.19 -29.43 -20.77
N ALA A 278 -4.19 -29.63 -19.90
CA ALA A 278 -5.60 -29.54 -20.28
C ALA A 278 -6.42 -28.95 -19.15
N VAL A 279 -7.52 -28.29 -19.49
CA VAL A 279 -8.39 -27.61 -18.53
C VAL A 279 -9.84 -27.65 -19.00
N CYS A 280 -10.74 -27.93 -18.06
CA CYS A 280 -12.18 -27.77 -18.23
C CYS A 280 -12.72 -26.77 -17.21
N TYR A 281 -13.75 -26.05 -17.62
CA TYR A 281 -14.47 -25.10 -16.79
C TYR A 281 -15.92 -25.55 -16.69
N GLY A 282 -16.54 -25.31 -15.55
CA GLY A 282 -17.94 -25.63 -15.33
C GLY A 282 -18.55 -24.79 -14.23
N GLU A 283 -19.81 -25.05 -13.95
CA GLU A 283 -20.55 -24.35 -12.90
C GLU A 283 -21.68 -25.21 -12.36
N PHE A 284 -22.10 -24.90 -11.15
CA PHE A 284 -23.25 -25.51 -10.50
C PHE A 284 -23.76 -24.58 -9.39
N MET A 285 -25.00 -24.83 -8.96
CA MET A 285 -25.53 -24.20 -7.75
C MET A 285 -25.12 -25.00 -6.52
N TYR A 286 -24.65 -24.32 -5.48
CA TYR A 286 -24.22 -24.95 -4.24
C TYR A 286 -24.77 -24.16 -3.05
N GLN A 287 -25.20 -24.90 -2.02
CA GLN A 287 -25.63 -24.33 -0.74
C GLN A 287 -24.92 -25.08 0.38
N ALA A 288 -24.02 -24.40 1.09
CA ALA A 288 -23.50 -24.95 2.33
C ALA A 288 -24.61 -24.91 3.41
N GLY A 289 -24.53 -25.78 4.42
CA GLY A 289 -25.56 -25.83 5.47
C GLY A 289 -25.73 -24.53 6.26
N SER A 290 -24.74 -23.63 6.24
CA SER A 290 -24.81 -22.31 6.88
C SER A 290 -25.29 -21.19 5.94
N TRP A 291 -25.69 -21.51 4.70
CA TRP A 291 -26.13 -20.52 3.71
C TRP A 291 -27.65 -20.53 3.62
N ASP A 292 -28.25 -19.35 3.52
CA ASP A 292 -29.71 -19.20 3.46
C ASP A 292 -30.29 -19.64 2.10
N TYR A 293 -29.51 -19.53 1.03
CA TYR A 293 -29.90 -19.86 -0.34
C TYR A 293 -28.73 -20.43 -1.16
N PRO A 294 -29.01 -21.15 -2.25
CA PRO A 294 -27.97 -21.64 -3.14
C PRO A 294 -27.31 -20.50 -3.90
N LEU A 295 -25.99 -20.54 -4.00
CA LEU A 295 -25.16 -19.60 -4.76
C LEU A 295 -24.49 -20.30 -5.94
N ARG A 296 -24.21 -19.52 -6.99
CA ARG A 296 -23.46 -20.00 -8.16
C ARG A 296 -22.01 -20.27 -7.76
N VAL A 297 -21.52 -21.45 -8.10
CA VAL A 297 -20.11 -21.84 -7.97
C VAL A 297 -19.59 -22.17 -9.36
N VAL A 298 -18.56 -21.44 -9.79
CA VAL A 298 -17.79 -21.80 -10.99
C VAL A 298 -16.59 -22.64 -10.58
N CYS A 299 -16.20 -23.57 -11.43
CA CYS A 299 -15.05 -24.41 -11.19
C CYS A 299 -14.10 -24.44 -12.40
N LYS A 300 -12.83 -24.68 -12.09
CA LYS A 300 -11.76 -25.00 -13.02
C LYS A 300 -11.14 -26.31 -12.57
N ILE A 301 -11.11 -27.28 -13.46
CA ILE A 301 -10.41 -28.54 -13.26
C ILE A 301 -9.29 -28.58 -14.29
N GLU A 302 -8.05 -28.64 -13.82
CA GLU A 302 -6.89 -28.68 -14.71
C GLU A 302 -6.03 -29.91 -14.45
N LYS A 303 -5.44 -30.41 -15.52
CA LYS A 303 -4.40 -31.42 -15.52
C LYS A 303 -3.08 -30.73 -15.86
N PRO A 304 -2.20 -30.48 -14.88
CA PRO A 304 -0.91 -29.86 -15.15
C PRO A 304 -0.05 -30.72 -16.07
N THR A 305 0.87 -30.09 -16.79
CA THR A 305 1.85 -30.80 -17.61
C THR A 305 2.63 -31.81 -16.77
N GLU A 306 2.81 -33.03 -17.30
CA GLU A 306 3.50 -34.13 -16.62
C GLU A 306 2.87 -34.58 -15.28
N GLN A 307 1.63 -34.19 -14.99
CA GLN A 307 0.90 -34.61 -13.80
C GLN A 307 -0.37 -35.39 -14.16
N ILE A 308 -0.62 -36.46 -13.41
CA ILE A 308 -1.82 -37.31 -13.58
C ILE A 308 -2.96 -36.84 -12.65
N VAL A 309 -2.64 -36.06 -11.62
CA VAL A 309 -3.61 -35.61 -10.62
C VAL A 309 -4.28 -34.31 -11.08
N HIS A 310 -5.61 -34.32 -11.11
CA HIS A 310 -6.40 -33.12 -11.38
C HIS A 310 -6.32 -32.14 -10.21
N MET A 311 -6.19 -30.86 -10.54
CA MET A 311 -6.27 -29.74 -9.61
C MET A 311 -7.60 -29.03 -9.77
N TYR A 312 -8.27 -28.73 -8.66
CA TYR A 312 -9.58 -28.09 -8.64
C TYR A 312 -9.48 -26.69 -8.08
N THR A 313 -10.20 -25.76 -8.71
CA THR A 313 -10.46 -24.43 -8.17
C THR A 313 -11.96 -24.21 -8.19
N PHE A 314 -12.52 -23.84 -7.04
CA PHE A 314 -13.94 -23.52 -6.87
C PHE A 314 -14.05 -22.07 -6.44
N ILE A 315 -14.90 -21.29 -7.11
CA ILE A 315 -15.15 -19.88 -6.81
C ILE A 315 -16.66 -19.69 -6.67
N VAL A 316 -17.10 -19.19 -5.52
CA VAL A 316 -18.47 -18.71 -5.34
C VAL A 316 -18.57 -17.29 -5.88
N THR A 317 -19.66 -17.01 -6.60
CA THR A 317 -19.83 -15.73 -7.31
C THR A 317 -21.30 -15.40 -7.53
N ASN A 318 -21.60 -14.11 -7.66
CA ASN A 318 -22.87 -13.57 -8.17
C ASN A 318 -22.70 -12.92 -9.56
N MET A 319 -21.54 -13.07 -10.21
CA MET A 319 -21.31 -12.57 -11.56
C MET A 319 -22.08 -13.43 -12.55
N ASP A 320 -22.52 -12.86 -13.68
CA ASP A 320 -23.19 -13.59 -14.78
C ASP A 320 -22.22 -14.00 -15.90
N SER A 321 -20.93 -13.66 -15.77
CA SER A 321 -19.91 -13.97 -16.78
C SER A 321 -19.67 -15.49 -16.91
N GLU A 322 -19.15 -15.91 -18.06
CA GLU A 322 -18.82 -17.32 -18.32
C GLU A 322 -17.84 -17.88 -17.26
N PRO A 323 -17.92 -19.18 -16.90
CA PRO A 323 -17.05 -19.78 -15.87
C PRO A 323 -15.56 -19.50 -16.07
N GLU A 324 -15.08 -19.59 -17.31
CA GLU A 324 -13.68 -19.27 -17.66
C GLU A 324 -13.34 -17.81 -17.35
N GLN A 325 -14.25 -16.87 -17.63
CA GLN A 325 -14.02 -15.44 -17.41
C GLN A 325 -13.95 -15.12 -15.91
N VAL A 326 -14.85 -15.70 -15.10
CA VAL A 326 -14.82 -15.55 -13.64
C VAL A 326 -13.53 -16.12 -13.06
N ILE A 327 -13.10 -17.30 -13.54
CA ILE A 327 -11.83 -17.89 -13.11
C ILE A 327 -10.64 -17.01 -13.52
N ARG A 328 -10.59 -16.50 -14.75
CA ARG A 328 -9.54 -15.57 -15.21
C ARG A 328 -9.54 -14.27 -14.40
N PHE A 329 -10.71 -13.75 -14.05
CA PHE A 329 -10.87 -12.60 -13.17
C PHE A 329 -10.29 -12.88 -11.78
N TYR A 330 -10.61 -14.03 -11.20
CA TYR A 330 -10.10 -14.46 -9.90
C TYR A 330 -8.57 -14.68 -9.91
N CYS A 331 -8.01 -15.35 -10.93
CA CYS A 331 -6.58 -15.66 -11.02
C CYS A 331 -5.69 -14.40 -10.96
N LYS A 332 -6.18 -13.25 -11.41
CA LYS A 332 -5.46 -11.97 -11.31
C LYS A 332 -5.29 -11.47 -9.85
N ARG A 333 -5.96 -12.09 -8.86
CA ARG A 333 -5.81 -11.80 -7.42
C ARG A 333 -4.36 -11.97 -6.95
N GLY A 334 -3.57 -12.84 -7.60
CA GLY A 334 -2.15 -13.01 -7.26
C GLY A 334 -1.33 -11.70 -7.32
N THR A 335 -1.83 -10.66 -7.98
CA THR A 335 -1.23 -9.31 -7.96
C THR A 335 -1.23 -8.69 -6.56
N MET A 336 -2.21 -9.03 -5.72
CA MET A 336 -2.35 -8.55 -4.34
C MET A 336 -1.12 -8.86 -3.49
N GLU A 337 -0.52 -10.04 -3.66
CA GLU A 337 0.72 -10.42 -2.94
C GLU A 337 1.86 -9.45 -3.23
N ASN A 338 1.93 -8.91 -4.45
CA ASN A 338 2.94 -7.91 -4.80
C ASN A 338 2.69 -6.56 -4.11
N PHE A 339 1.42 -6.16 -3.96
CA PHE A 339 1.08 -4.94 -3.23
C PHE A 339 1.43 -5.06 -1.74
N ILE A 340 1.05 -6.17 -1.11
CA ILE A 340 1.40 -6.45 0.30
C ILE A 340 2.92 -6.51 0.48
N LYS A 341 3.63 -7.15 -0.45
CA LYS A 341 5.10 -7.22 -0.41
C LYS A 341 5.74 -5.84 -0.56
N GLU A 342 5.26 -5.00 -1.47
CA GLU A 342 5.75 -3.62 -1.62
C GLU A 342 5.44 -2.78 -0.37
N SER A 343 4.26 -2.92 0.22
CA SER A 343 3.90 -2.25 1.47
C SER A 343 4.78 -2.66 2.65
N LYS A 344 5.04 -3.97 2.82
CA LYS A 344 5.91 -4.47 3.88
C LYS A 344 7.37 -4.09 3.70
N ASN A 345 7.96 -4.39 2.54
CA ASN A 345 9.40 -4.23 2.34
C ASN A 345 9.77 -2.82 1.89
N GLY A 346 8.92 -2.21 1.06
CA GLY A 346 9.16 -0.90 0.47
C GLY A 346 8.72 0.25 1.38
N PHE A 347 7.73 0.06 2.24
CA PHE A 347 7.23 1.12 3.13
C PHE A 347 7.31 0.77 4.60
N ASP A 348 7.86 -0.39 4.97
CA ASP A 348 8.03 -0.84 6.35
C ASP A 348 6.75 -0.84 7.18
N PHE A 349 5.68 -1.46 6.66
CA PHE A 349 4.45 -1.66 7.44
C PHE A 349 4.67 -2.48 8.73
N ALA A 350 5.82 -3.14 8.86
CA ALA A 350 6.20 -3.92 10.03
C ALA A 350 6.86 -3.08 11.15
N ALA A 351 6.93 -1.75 11.02
CA ALA A 351 7.43 -0.82 12.04
C ALA A 351 6.50 -0.68 13.27
N VAL A 352 6.07 -1.81 13.84
CA VAL A 352 5.23 -1.92 15.04
C VAL A 352 6.11 -2.13 16.27
N SER A 353 6.71 -1.02 16.74
CA SER A 353 7.70 -1.02 17.83
C SER A 353 7.16 -0.53 19.18
N SER A 354 5.91 -0.09 19.26
CA SER A 354 5.30 0.37 20.52
C SER A 354 4.72 -0.79 21.32
N SER A 355 4.69 -0.66 22.65
CA SER A 355 3.94 -1.60 23.50
C SER A 355 2.43 -1.41 23.41
N SER A 356 1.96 -0.26 22.90
CA SER A 356 0.54 0.08 22.78
C SER A 356 0.01 -0.18 21.38
N LYS A 357 -1.12 -0.91 21.29
CA LYS A 357 -1.75 -1.27 20.02
C LYS A 357 -2.25 -0.04 19.26
N ILE A 358 -2.86 0.93 19.95
CA ILE A 358 -3.40 2.14 19.31
C ILE A 358 -2.30 3.00 18.69
N VAL A 359 -1.13 3.06 19.32
CA VAL A 359 0.05 3.74 18.76
C VAL A 359 0.55 3.01 17.52
N ASN A 360 0.66 1.68 17.57
CA ASN A 360 1.05 0.86 16.41
C ASN A 360 0.04 0.97 15.25
N ALA A 361 -1.26 1.02 15.54
CA ALA A 361 -2.31 1.19 14.55
C ALA A 361 -2.18 2.54 13.83
N ASN A 362 -1.95 3.62 14.59
CA ASN A 362 -1.72 4.95 14.02
C ASN A 362 -0.41 5.03 13.22
N ARG A 363 0.68 4.42 13.70
CA ARG A 363 1.93 4.29 12.91
C ARG A 363 1.63 3.64 11.57
N LEU A 364 0.93 2.51 11.57
CA LEU A 364 0.57 1.79 10.34
C LEU A 364 -0.22 2.67 9.35
N GLN A 365 -1.12 3.53 9.82
CA GLN A 365 -1.84 4.47 8.94
C GLN A 365 -0.92 5.48 8.26
N ILE A 366 0.17 5.90 8.92
CA ILE A 366 1.17 6.83 8.33
C ILE A 366 1.95 6.14 7.22
N HIS A 367 2.33 4.88 7.42
CA HIS A 367 2.95 4.07 6.37
C HIS A 367 1.98 3.83 5.19
N ALA A 368 0.70 3.59 5.47
CA ALA A 368 -0.34 3.50 4.45
C ALA A 368 -0.53 4.81 3.65
N LEU A 369 -0.45 5.95 4.33
CA LEU A 369 -0.51 7.27 3.70
C LEU A 369 0.72 7.52 2.80
N ALA A 370 1.91 7.19 3.27
CA ALA A 370 3.14 7.28 2.47
C ALA A 370 3.07 6.37 1.23
N TYR A 371 2.57 5.13 1.39
CA TYR A 371 2.33 4.20 0.30
C TYR A 371 1.42 4.79 -0.77
N ASN A 372 0.26 5.31 -0.39
CA ASN A 372 -0.71 5.86 -1.34
C ASN A 372 -0.21 7.14 -2.02
N ILE A 373 0.42 8.06 -1.27
CA ILE A 373 1.03 9.26 -1.86
C ILE A 373 2.03 8.86 -2.95
N PHE A 374 2.88 7.86 -2.67
CA PHE A 374 3.83 7.36 -3.65
C PHE A 374 3.14 6.62 -4.81
N ASN A 375 2.12 5.79 -4.56
CA ASN A 375 1.42 5.07 -5.62
C ASN A 375 0.73 6.04 -6.59
N TRP A 376 0.08 7.09 -6.07
CA TRP A 376 -0.50 8.16 -6.88
C TRP A 376 0.56 8.95 -7.64
N PHE A 377 1.68 9.30 -7.00
CA PHE A 377 2.81 9.93 -7.68
C PHE A 377 3.35 9.06 -8.82
N LYS A 378 3.54 7.75 -8.58
CA LYS A 378 3.98 6.75 -9.55
C LYS A 378 3.03 6.66 -10.75
N ARG A 379 1.72 6.69 -10.51
CA ARG A 379 0.69 6.58 -11.56
C ARG A 379 0.49 7.85 -12.36
N LEU A 380 0.47 9.00 -11.69
CA LEU A 380 0.06 10.28 -12.28
C LEU A 380 1.23 11.12 -12.79
N ALA A 381 2.39 11.07 -12.14
CA ALA A 381 3.49 11.99 -12.39
C ALA A 381 4.72 11.33 -13.02
N LEU A 382 5.10 10.11 -12.62
CA LEU A 382 6.31 9.49 -13.16
C LEU A 382 6.26 9.28 -14.68
N SER A 383 7.44 9.30 -15.31
CA SER A 383 7.60 8.95 -16.71
C SER A 383 7.10 7.53 -16.99
N ALA A 384 6.57 7.30 -18.20
CA ALA A 384 5.98 6.00 -18.56
C ALA A 384 6.96 4.82 -18.38
N LYS A 385 8.26 5.06 -18.57
CA LYS A 385 9.34 4.08 -18.40
C LYS A 385 9.55 3.64 -16.94
N MET A 386 9.11 4.45 -15.97
CA MET A 386 9.37 4.24 -14.54
C MET A 386 8.14 3.78 -13.76
N ARG A 387 6.91 3.96 -14.28
CA ARG A 387 5.67 3.65 -13.54
C ARG A 387 5.51 2.19 -13.07
N ARG A 388 6.21 1.25 -13.72
CA ARG A 388 6.18 -0.18 -13.36
C ARG A 388 7.26 -0.59 -12.35
N GLN A 389 8.15 0.33 -11.97
CA GLN A 389 9.24 0.04 -11.06
C GLN A 389 8.75 0.12 -9.60
N GLN A 390 9.31 -0.75 -8.75
CA GLN A 390 9.06 -0.73 -7.31
C GLN A 390 9.72 0.49 -6.65
N ILE A 391 9.20 0.89 -5.48
CA ILE A 391 9.71 2.07 -4.77
C ILE A 391 11.23 2.07 -4.57
N ASP A 392 11.88 0.95 -4.23
CA ASP A 392 13.33 0.94 -4.00
C ASP A 392 14.13 1.29 -5.24
N THR A 393 13.65 0.87 -6.41
CA THR A 393 14.27 1.25 -7.68
C THR A 393 14.06 2.74 -7.95
N ILE A 394 12.87 3.28 -7.68
CA ILE A 394 12.60 4.72 -7.81
C ILE A 394 13.41 5.54 -6.81
N ARG A 395 13.61 5.05 -5.59
CA ARG A 395 14.47 5.66 -4.58
C ARG A 395 15.88 5.81 -5.12
N LEU A 396 16.49 4.72 -5.58
CA LEU A 396 17.85 4.74 -6.11
C LEU A 396 18.01 5.62 -7.35
N LYS A 397 17.02 5.63 -8.24
CA LYS A 397 17.13 6.33 -9.53
C LYS A 397 16.73 7.79 -9.48
N LEU A 398 15.66 8.12 -8.75
CA LEU A 398 15.05 9.45 -8.78
C LEU A 398 15.04 10.16 -7.42
N LEU A 399 14.87 9.47 -6.29
CA LEU A 399 14.76 10.15 -4.99
C LEU A 399 16.13 10.45 -4.37
N LYS A 400 17.05 9.48 -4.42
CA LYS A 400 18.41 9.53 -3.87
C LYS A 400 19.40 10.20 -4.82
N ILE A 401 19.08 11.43 -5.22
CA ILE A 401 19.96 12.27 -6.05
C ILE A 401 20.73 13.26 -5.16
N ALA A 402 22.06 13.20 -5.26
CA ALA A 402 22.93 14.17 -4.60
C ALA A 402 22.67 15.61 -5.09
N ALA A 403 22.53 16.54 -4.16
CA ALA A 403 22.46 17.96 -4.45
C ALA A 403 23.21 18.81 -3.42
N LYS A 404 23.75 19.93 -3.91
CA LYS A 404 24.31 21.01 -3.08
C LYS A 404 23.28 22.11 -2.89
N VAL A 405 23.05 22.51 -1.64
CA VAL A 405 22.15 23.61 -1.32
C VAL A 405 22.93 24.92 -1.30
N VAL A 406 22.50 25.86 -2.14
CA VAL A 406 23.10 27.20 -2.23
C VAL A 406 22.04 28.22 -1.83
N ARG A 407 22.27 28.90 -0.70
CA ARG A 407 21.39 29.95 -0.19
C ARG A 407 21.90 31.32 -0.66
N SER A 408 21.00 32.10 -1.25
CA SER A 408 21.18 33.52 -1.56
C SER A 408 20.16 34.34 -0.76
N ALA A 409 20.23 35.67 -0.82
CA ALA A 409 19.29 36.54 -0.11
C ALA A 409 17.82 36.33 -0.51
N ARG A 410 17.53 35.84 -1.73
CA ARG A 410 16.17 35.68 -2.27
C ARG A 410 15.79 34.23 -2.57
N TYR A 411 16.75 33.37 -2.87
CA TYR A 411 16.49 32.03 -3.38
C TYR A 411 17.33 30.97 -2.66
N ILE A 412 16.72 29.82 -2.43
CA ILE A 412 17.42 28.57 -2.14
C ILE A 412 17.51 27.80 -3.46
N THR A 413 18.73 27.51 -3.91
CA THR A 413 18.97 26.76 -5.14
C THR A 413 19.52 25.38 -4.80
N PHE A 414 18.83 24.33 -5.26
CA PHE A 414 19.29 22.95 -5.17
C PHE A 414 20.06 22.61 -6.45
N LYS A 415 21.38 22.53 -6.36
CA LYS A 415 22.26 22.15 -7.48
C LYS A 415 22.38 20.63 -7.49
N LEU A 416 21.50 19.96 -8.24
CA LEU A 416 21.53 18.51 -8.43
C LEU A 416 22.77 18.08 -9.24
N CYS A 417 23.18 16.82 -9.06
CA CYS A 417 24.32 16.24 -9.74
C CYS A 417 24.19 16.30 -11.27
N SER A 418 25.15 16.93 -11.94
CA SER A 418 25.15 17.09 -13.41
C SER A 418 25.30 15.76 -14.18
N SER A 419 25.86 14.73 -13.54
CA SER A 419 26.02 13.39 -14.11
C SER A 419 24.87 12.44 -13.75
N CYS A 420 23.74 12.95 -13.24
CA CYS A 420 22.57 12.14 -12.94
C CYS A 420 22.06 11.46 -14.23
N PRO A 421 22.03 10.11 -14.31
CA PRO A 421 21.57 9.41 -15.51
C PRO A 421 20.09 9.65 -15.84
N TYR A 422 19.29 9.98 -14.82
CA TYR A 422 17.83 10.09 -14.90
C TYR A 422 17.36 11.56 -14.94
N LYS A 423 18.22 12.45 -15.44
CA LYS A 423 17.93 13.88 -15.53
C LYS A 423 16.68 14.16 -16.37
N ASP A 424 16.54 13.48 -17.51
CA ASP A 424 15.41 13.68 -18.42
C ASP A 424 14.11 13.18 -17.78
N GLU A 425 14.13 12.00 -17.15
CA GLU A 425 12.98 11.48 -16.40
C GLU A 425 12.60 12.36 -15.21
N PHE A 426 13.57 13.01 -14.55
CA PHE A 426 13.32 13.96 -13.47
C PHE A 426 12.53 15.18 -13.97
N TYR A 427 12.99 15.80 -15.06
CA TYR A 427 12.29 16.96 -15.64
C TYR A 427 10.95 16.57 -16.24
N GLU A 428 10.85 15.43 -16.93
CA GLU A 428 9.57 14.90 -17.44
C GLU A 428 8.57 14.71 -16.29
N THR A 429 9.01 14.13 -15.17
CA THR A 429 8.17 13.96 -13.97
C THR A 429 7.70 15.31 -13.43
N LEU A 430 8.58 16.31 -13.37
CA LEU A 430 8.23 17.65 -12.91
C LEU A 430 7.21 18.34 -13.83
N GLU A 431 7.36 18.21 -15.14
CA GLU A 431 6.37 18.75 -16.09
C GLU A 431 5.03 18.02 -16.01
N ASN A 432 5.05 16.69 -15.84
CA ASN A 432 3.83 15.92 -15.60
C ASN A 432 3.09 16.42 -14.35
N ILE A 433 3.79 16.67 -13.23
CA ILE A 433 3.20 17.26 -12.02
C ILE A 433 2.54 18.60 -12.34
N ARG A 434 3.25 19.50 -13.04
CA ARG A 434 2.74 20.83 -13.38
C ARG A 434 1.50 20.76 -14.25
N GLY A 435 1.44 19.77 -15.14
CA GLY A 435 0.32 19.49 -16.04
C GLY A 435 -0.93 18.95 -15.35
N LEU A 436 -0.85 18.43 -14.12
CA LEU A 436 -2.02 17.95 -13.37
C LEU A 436 -3.04 19.07 -13.15
N GLN A 437 -4.33 18.74 -13.26
CA GLN A 437 -5.43 19.67 -13.03
C GLN A 437 -6.40 19.11 -11.98
N PRO A 438 -5.98 19.04 -10.70
CA PRO A 438 -6.87 18.59 -9.63
C PRO A 438 -7.97 19.61 -9.38
N LYS A 439 -9.17 19.12 -9.06
CA LYS A 439 -10.20 19.92 -8.41
C LYS A 439 -9.91 19.92 -6.92
N LEU A 440 -9.44 21.07 -6.42
CA LEU A 440 -9.26 21.31 -4.99
C LEU A 440 -10.56 21.86 -4.43
N GLU A 441 -10.94 21.38 -3.24
CA GLU A 441 -12.08 21.93 -2.50
C GLU A 441 -11.78 23.29 -1.86
#